data_AF-A0A9D5L978-F1
#
_entry.id   AF-A0A9D5L978-F1
#
_cell.length_a   1.000
_cell.length_b   1.000
_cell.length_c   1.000
_cell.angle_alpha   90.00
_cell.angle_beta   90.00
_cell.angle_gamma   90.00
#
_symmetry.space_group_name_H-M   'P 1'
#
loop_
_entity.id
_entity.type
_entity.pdbx_description
1 polymer ?
#
loop_
_entity_poly.entity_id
_entity_poly.type
_entity_poly.pdbx_seq_one_letter_code
_entity_poly.pdbx_strand_id
1 'polypeptide(L)'
;MDAYDQLVNRISAAVEEFIAGEELYDDDTQIEINPSTLEVKLVDGDTDNDDLDYYSVMDLVTMPTDDSGRWAADDDAIESVAGEYFED
;
A
#
# COMPACT_ATOMS: atom_id res chain seq x y z
N MET A 1 -18.78 7.58 1.72
CA MET A 1 -17.48 6.91 1.86
C MET A 1 -17.11 7.05 3.31
N ASP A 2 -17.17 5.96 4.05
CA ASP A 2 -16.73 5.90 5.43
C ASP A 2 -15.19 5.88 5.48
N ALA A 3 -14.62 5.73 6.68
CA ALA A 3 -13.18 5.83 6.88
C ALA A 3 -12.42 4.61 6.32
N TYR A 4 -13.03 3.42 6.33
CA TYR A 4 -12.44 2.21 5.76
C TYR A 4 -12.28 2.35 4.25
N ASP A 5 -13.38 2.70 3.56
CA ASP A 5 -13.37 2.94 2.12
C ASP A 5 -12.33 4.01 1.71
N GLN A 6 -12.11 5.02 2.55
CA GLN A 6 -11.11 6.06 2.30
C GLN A 6 -9.69 5.54 2.45
N LEU A 7 -9.42 4.67 3.43
CA LEU A 7 -8.11 4.07 3.62
C LEU A 7 -7.77 3.11 2.48
N VAL A 8 -8.70 2.23 2.10
CA VAL A 8 -8.56 1.32 0.95
C VAL A 8 -8.17 2.11 -0.31
N ASN A 9 -8.89 3.19 -0.62
CA ASN A 9 -8.58 4.03 -1.78
C ASN A 9 -7.21 4.69 -1.69
N ARG A 10 -6.76 5.09 -0.50
CA ARG A 10 -5.44 5.74 -0.33
C ARG A 10 -4.30 4.75 -0.52
N ILE A 11 -4.43 3.54 0.04
CA ILE A 11 -3.46 2.46 -0.15
C ILE A 11 -3.43 2.04 -1.63
N SER A 12 -4.60 1.81 -2.23
CA SER A 12 -4.71 1.47 -3.66
C SER A 12 -4.05 2.54 -4.56
N ALA A 13 -4.32 3.83 -4.32
CA ALA A 13 -3.69 4.90 -5.08
C ALA A 13 -2.16 4.94 -4.93
N ALA A 14 -1.64 4.66 -3.74
CA ALA A 14 -0.20 4.59 -3.51
C ALA A 14 0.45 3.36 -4.20
N VAL A 15 -0.23 2.21 -4.19
CA VAL A 15 0.21 1.01 -4.93
C VAL A 15 0.18 1.27 -6.44
N GLU A 16 -0.86 1.91 -6.97
CA GLU A 16 -0.93 2.30 -8.39
C GLU A 16 0.18 3.30 -8.76
N GLU A 17 0.51 4.24 -7.87
CA GLU A 17 1.62 5.17 -8.06
C GLU A 17 2.96 4.44 -8.16
N PHE A 18 3.20 3.47 -7.27
CA PHE A 18 4.38 2.62 -7.32
C PHE A 18 4.47 1.83 -8.63
N ILE A 19 3.39 1.16 -9.05
CA ILE A 19 3.34 0.38 -10.29
C ILE A 19 3.58 1.29 -11.52
N ALA A 20 2.97 2.47 -11.55
CA ALA A 20 3.11 3.41 -12.67
C ALA A 20 4.52 4.03 -12.74
N GLY A 21 5.23 4.06 -11.61
CA GLY A 21 6.57 4.60 -11.46
C GLY A 21 7.60 3.56 -11.08
N GLU A 22 7.47 2.29 -11.47
CA GLU A 22 8.35 1.19 -11.00
C GLU A 22 9.85 1.47 -11.19
N GLU A 23 10.24 2.32 -12.15
CA GLU A 23 11.64 2.72 -12.38
C GLU A 23 12.15 3.81 -11.40
N LEU A 24 11.26 4.40 -10.61
CA LEU A 24 11.52 5.48 -9.64
C LEU A 24 11.61 4.98 -8.20
N TYR A 25 11.16 3.74 -7.97
CA TYR A 25 11.04 3.12 -6.66
C TYR A 25 11.90 1.86 -6.60
N ASP A 26 12.44 1.55 -5.43
CA ASP A 26 13.23 0.35 -5.20
C ASP A 26 12.33 -0.79 -4.68
N ASP A 27 12.84 -2.03 -4.71
CA ASP A 27 12.12 -3.20 -4.17
C ASP A 27 11.84 -3.08 -2.66
N ASP A 28 12.58 -2.22 -1.96
CA ASP A 28 12.42 -1.92 -0.54
C ASP A 28 11.40 -0.79 -0.27
N THR A 29 10.68 -0.28 -1.28
CA THR A 29 9.65 0.73 -1.08
C THR A 29 8.49 0.21 -0.24
N GLN A 30 8.04 1.05 0.69
CA GLN A 30 6.99 0.74 1.67
C GLN A 30 5.84 1.74 1.59
N ILE A 31 4.66 1.26 1.97
CA ILE A 31 3.51 2.08 2.36
C ILE A 31 3.69 2.45 3.83
N GLU A 32 3.79 3.74 4.11
CA GLU A 32 3.68 4.32 5.46
C GLU A 32 2.22 4.68 5.73
N ILE A 33 1.67 4.22 6.85
CA ILE A 33 0.33 4.58 7.34
C ILE A 33 0.46 5.25 8.70
N ASN A 34 -0.18 6.41 8.87
CA ASN A 34 -0.34 7.01 10.18
C ASN A 34 -1.61 6.46 10.86
N PRO A 35 -1.51 5.66 11.94
CA PRO A 35 -2.70 5.07 12.59
C PRO A 35 -3.65 6.10 13.20
N SER A 36 -3.17 7.31 13.51
CA SER A 36 -3.98 8.39 14.09
C SER A 36 -4.76 9.21 13.04
N THR A 37 -4.22 9.35 11.82
CA THR A 37 -4.82 10.20 10.77
C THR A 37 -5.26 9.43 9.53
N LEU A 38 -4.84 8.17 9.42
CA LEU A 38 -4.99 7.28 8.26
C LEU A 38 -4.41 7.88 6.97
N GLU A 39 -3.44 8.79 7.10
CA GLU A 39 -2.66 9.28 5.97
C GLU A 39 -1.72 8.18 5.47
N VAL A 40 -1.59 8.08 4.14
CA VAL A 40 -0.83 7.04 3.46
C VAL A 40 0.21 7.69 2.55
N LYS A 41 1.44 7.17 2.54
CA LYS A 41 2.54 7.65 1.69
C LYS A 41 3.43 6.49 1.24
N LEU A 42 4.08 6.67 0.09
CA LEU A 42 5.22 5.85 -0.31
C LEU A 42 6.49 6.40 0.33
N VAL A 43 7.28 5.52 0.92
CA VAL A 43 8.58 5.84 1.51
C VAL A 43 9.60 4.76 1.15
N ASP A 44 10.88 5.13 1.19
CA ASP A 44 11.96 4.16 1.08
C ASP A 44 12.10 3.38 2.41
N GLY A 45 12.48 2.10 2.31
CA GLY A 45 12.57 1.16 3.45
C GLY A 45 13.62 1.48 4.52
N ASP A 46 14.38 2.57 4.37
CA ASP A 46 15.29 3.11 5.39
C ASP A 46 14.58 4.05 6.40
N THR A 47 13.26 4.26 6.26
CA THR A 47 12.47 5.10 7.16
C THR A 47 12.06 4.33 8.40
N ASP A 48 12.42 4.81 9.59
CA ASP A 48 12.10 4.17 10.88
C ASP A 48 11.42 5.19 11.82
N ASN A 49 10.15 4.92 12.15
CA ASN A 49 9.37 5.67 13.12
C ASN A 49 8.36 4.74 13.83
N ASP A 50 8.57 4.50 15.13
CA ASP A 50 7.73 3.60 15.93
C ASP A 50 6.25 4.01 16.03
N ASP A 51 5.89 5.25 15.71
CA ASP A 51 4.50 5.75 15.74
C ASP A 51 3.73 5.52 14.41
N LEU A 52 4.39 4.96 13.40
CA LEU A 52 3.84 4.74 12.05
C LEU A 52 3.91 3.26 11.69
N ASP A 53 2.96 2.82 10.88
CA ASP A 53 2.89 1.45 10.39
C ASP A 53 3.45 1.39 8.97
N TYR A 54 4.24 0.35 8.70
CA TYR A 54 4.95 0.18 7.43
C TYR A 54 4.63 -1.18 6.82
N TYR A 55 4.23 -1.17 5.55
CA TYR A 55 3.91 -2.37 4.78
C TYR A 55 4.72 -2.38 3.49
N SER A 56 5.32 -3.52 3.13
CA SER A 56 6.01 -3.60 1.84
C SER A 56 4.99 -3.43 0.72
N VAL A 57 5.28 -2.55 -0.25
CA VAL A 57 4.42 -2.42 -1.43
C VAL A 57 4.38 -3.74 -2.21
N MET A 58 5.46 -4.52 -2.18
CA MET A 58 5.56 -5.81 -2.85
C MET A 58 4.55 -6.84 -2.32
N ASP A 59 4.08 -6.70 -1.08
CA ASP A 59 3.04 -7.56 -0.50
C ASP A 59 1.62 -7.13 -0.92
N LEU A 60 1.47 -5.95 -1.52
CA LEU A 60 0.20 -5.34 -1.95
C LEU A 60 0.02 -5.34 -3.46
N VAL A 61 0.95 -5.94 -4.19
CA VAL A 61 0.87 -6.15 -5.63
C VAL A 61 0.75 -7.62 -5.94
N THR A 62 0.05 -7.92 -7.02
CA THR A 62 -0.12 -9.27 -7.55
C THR A 62 0.34 -9.32 -8.99
N MET A 63 0.89 -10.47 -9.40
CA MET A 63 1.10 -10.74 -10.82
C MET A 63 -0.19 -11.29 -11.41
N PRO A 64 -0.89 -10.53 -12.28
CA PRO A 64 -2.07 -11.02 -12.96
C PRO A 64 -1.70 -12.24 -13.81
N THR A 65 -2.61 -13.21 -13.87
CA THR A 65 -2.46 -14.41 -14.70
C THR A 65 -2.51 -14.12 -16.19
N ASP A 66 -2.91 -12.90 -16.57
CA ASP A 66 -2.80 -12.44 -17.95
C ASP A 66 -1.31 -12.14 -18.20
N ASP A 67 -0.69 -12.94 -19.06
CA ASP A 67 0.74 -13.02 -19.48
C ASP A 67 1.46 -11.68 -19.83
N SER A 68 0.83 -10.54 -19.55
CA SER A 68 1.35 -9.18 -19.64
C SER A 68 2.63 -8.92 -18.83
N GLY A 69 2.88 -9.71 -17.78
CA GLY A 69 4.09 -9.60 -16.95
C GLY A 69 4.19 -8.30 -16.15
N ARG A 70 3.08 -7.57 -15.98
CA ARG A 70 3.00 -6.31 -15.24
C ARG A 70 2.31 -6.53 -13.91
N TRP A 71 2.77 -5.86 -12.86
CA TRP A 71 2.09 -5.88 -11.58
C TRP A 71 0.73 -5.18 -11.63
N ALA A 72 -0.19 -5.65 -10.80
CA ALA A 72 -1.48 -5.04 -10.53
C ALA A 72 -1.65 -4.89 -9.01
N ALA A 73 -2.47 -3.95 -8.58
CA ALA A 73 -2.84 -3.85 -7.17
C ALA A 73 -3.56 -5.13 -6.72
N ASP A 74 -3.23 -5.63 -5.53
CA ASP A 74 -3.92 -6.76 -4.90
C ASP A 74 -5.02 -6.22 -3.97
N ASP A 75 -6.25 -6.15 -4.50
CA ASP A 75 -7.39 -5.60 -3.77
C ASP A 75 -7.66 -6.36 -2.45
N ASP A 76 -7.50 -7.69 -2.44
CA ASP A 76 -7.72 -8.52 -1.24
C ASP A 76 -6.67 -8.19 -0.15
N ALA A 77 -5.40 -8.03 -0.53
CA ALA A 77 -4.33 -7.65 0.40
C ALA A 77 -4.52 -6.22 0.95
N ILE A 78 -4.93 -5.28 0.09
CA ILE A 78 -5.21 -3.89 0.47
C ILE A 78 -6.38 -3.81 1.45
N GLU A 79 -7.47 -4.54 1.19
CA GLU A 79 -8.61 -4.62 2.10
C GLU A 79 -8.22 -5.24 3.45
N SER A 80 -7.35 -6.26 3.43
CA SER A 80 -6.83 -6.87 4.65
C SER A 80 -6.05 -5.87 5.51
N VAL A 81 -5.13 -5.10 4.92
CA VAL A 81 -4.36 -4.07 5.65
C VAL A 81 -5.28 -2.97 6.18
N ALA A 82 -6.21 -2.48 5.35
CA ALA A 82 -7.16 -1.48 5.80
C ALA A 82 -8.02 -2.00 6.97
N GLY A 83 -8.40 -3.28 6.93
CA GLY A 83 -9.16 -3.96 7.98
C GLY A 83 -8.52 -3.87 9.37
N GLU A 84 -7.19 -3.95 9.47
CA GLU A 84 -6.47 -3.92 10.76
C GLU A 84 -6.77 -2.66 11.60
N TYR A 85 -7.21 -1.56 10.98
CA TYR A 85 -7.51 -0.28 11.64
C TYR A 85 -8.99 -0.12 12.02
N PHE A 86 -9.85 -1.03 11.60
CA PHE A 86 -11.31 -0.98 11.82
C PHE A 86 -11.87 -2.26 12.45
N GLU A 87 -11.03 -3.27 12.68
CA GLU A 87 -11.35 -4.42 13.52
C GLU A 87 -11.34 -4.00 15.00
N ASP A 88 -12.49 -4.12 15.69
CA ASP A 88 -12.71 -3.81 17.11
C ASP A 88 -12.49 -5.04 18.00
#